data_AF-A0A1Q3B860-F1
#
_entry.id   AF-A0A1Q3B860-F1
#
_cell.length_a   1.000
_cell.length_b   1.000
_cell.length_c   1.000
_cell.angle_alpha   90.00
_cell.angle_beta   90.00
_cell.angle_gamma   90.00
#
_symmetry.space_group_name_H-M   'P 1'
#
loop_
_entity.id
_entity.type
_entity.pdbx_description
1 polymer ?
#
loop_
_entity_poly.entity_id
_entity_poly.type
_entity_poly.pdbx_seq_one_letter_code
_entity_poly.pdbx_strand_id
1 'polypeptide(L)'
;MDHEEGRKTEEIVEDPMTVPRRIMEGWNPQRIDELPEAFCGGWVGYFSYDTVRFVEKKKLPFSSAPLDDRNLPDVHLGLYGDIFQIVLSQRFERRTFADPFEIYRALRIVNPSPDCILVASSPEILTRVKKQRIVNRPLAGTVRRGKTPKEDLMLEKELLIDEKQCAEHIMLVDLGRNDVGKVLSISNLFLSFGFWIAKSQI
;
A
#
# COMPACT_ATOMS: atom_id res chain seq x y z
N MET A 1 9.71 -13.41 -15.35
CA MET A 1 10.93 -13.34 -16.19
C MET A 1 12.09 -13.38 -15.23
N ASP A 2 12.97 -14.36 -15.39
CA ASP A 2 14.25 -14.35 -14.73
C ASP A 2 15.19 -13.48 -15.59
N HIS A 3 15.64 -12.37 -15.03
CA HIS A 3 16.51 -11.43 -15.74
C HIS A 3 17.98 -11.87 -15.72
N GLU A 4 18.38 -12.77 -14.82
CA GLU A 4 19.72 -13.33 -14.75
C GLU A 4 19.88 -14.47 -15.75
N GLU A 5 18.91 -15.39 -15.80
CA GLU A 5 18.90 -16.50 -16.76
C GLU A 5 18.34 -16.09 -18.14
N GLY A 6 17.74 -14.91 -18.25
CA GLY A 6 17.05 -14.46 -19.47
C GLY A 6 15.83 -15.33 -19.83
N ARG A 7 15.32 -16.12 -18.88
CA ARG A 7 14.27 -17.11 -19.11
C ARG A 7 12.90 -16.57 -18.73
N LYS A 8 11.93 -16.72 -19.63
CA LYS A 8 10.51 -16.54 -19.31
C LYS A 8 9.87 -17.91 -19.08
N THR A 9 9.15 -18.02 -17.97
CA THR A 9 8.36 -19.22 -17.62
C THR A 9 6.92 -18.79 -17.51
N GLU A 10 6.01 -19.62 -18.03
CA GLU A 10 4.57 -19.44 -17.92
C GLU A 10 3.99 -20.71 -17.30
N GLU A 11 3.20 -20.56 -16.24
CA GLU A 11 2.50 -21.65 -15.58
C GLU A 11 1.06 -21.25 -15.30
N ILE A 12 0.15 -22.21 -15.34
CA ILE A 12 -1.24 -22.03 -14.94
C ILE A 12 -1.37 -22.49 -13.50
N VAL A 13 -1.79 -21.60 -12.63
CA VAL A 13 -1.99 -21.86 -11.20
C VAL A 13 -3.39 -21.44 -10.78
N GLU A 14 -3.95 -22.13 -9.78
CA GLU A 14 -5.26 -21.78 -9.22
C GLU A 14 -5.21 -20.51 -8.34
N ASP A 15 -4.07 -20.29 -7.67
CA ASP A 15 -3.82 -19.12 -6.82
C ASP A 15 -2.44 -18.52 -7.17
N PRO A 16 -2.37 -17.28 -7.69
CA PRO A 16 -1.12 -16.64 -8.06
C PRO A 16 -0.20 -16.41 -6.85
N MET A 17 -0.71 -16.38 -5.61
CA MET A 17 0.08 -16.22 -4.39
C MET A 17 0.98 -17.42 -4.09
N THR A 18 0.74 -18.57 -4.73
CA THR A 18 1.59 -19.76 -4.61
C THR A 18 2.97 -19.55 -5.23
N VAL A 19 3.07 -18.74 -6.28
CA VAL A 19 4.30 -18.46 -7.01
C VAL A 19 5.31 -17.67 -6.15
N PRO A 20 5.00 -16.47 -5.62
CA PRO A 20 5.93 -15.74 -4.77
C PRO A 20 6.24 -16.51 -3.48
N ARG A 21 5.29 -17.28 -2.93
CA ARG A 21 5.54 -18.14 -1.77
C ARG A 21 6.61 -19.19 -2.06
N ARG A 22 6.49 -19.91 -3.17
CA ARG A 22 7.46 -20.92 -3.62
C ARG A 22 8.84 -20.31 -3.84
N ILE A 23 8.91 -19.14 -4.48
CA ILE A 23 10.17 -18.42 -4.70
C ILE A 23 10.80 -17.99 -3.36
N MET A 24 9.98 -17.57 -2.39
CA MET A 24 10.46 -17.16 -1.07
C MET A 24 11.02 -18.31 -0.21
N GLU A 25 10.61 -19.56 -0.44
CA GLU A 25 11.13 -20.70 0.33
C GLU A 25 12.65 -20.87 0.18
N GLY A 26 13.22 -20.43 -0.95
CA GLY A 26 14.66 -20.44 -1.21
C GLY A 26 15.37 -19.11 -0.98
N TRP A 27 14.65 -18.04 -0.61
CA TRP A 27 15.20 -16.68 -0.53
C TRP A 27 15.53 -16.28 0.91
N ASN A 28 16.80 -15.94 1.17
CA ASN A 28 17.26 -15.48 2.48
C ASN A 28 17.78 -14.03 2.38
N PRO A 29 17.01 -13.02 2.84
CA PRO A 29 17.48 -11.64 2.82
C PRO A 29 18.66 -11.45 3.77
N GLN A 30 19.77 -10.93 3.27
CA GLN A 30 20.89 -10.51 4.10
C GLN A 30 20.48 -9.30 4.95
N ARG A 31 20.55 -9.45 6.27
CA ARG A 31 20.31 -8.35 7.21
C ARG A 31 21.66 -7.83 7.68
N ILE A 32 21.98 -6.60 7.31
CA ILE A 32 23.18 -5.90 7.76
C ILE A 32 22.74 -4.87 8.79
N ASP A 33 23.08 -5.10 10.06
CA ASP A 33 22.65 -4.24 11.19
C ASP A 33 23.20 -2.82 11.09
N GLU A 34 24.29 -2.63 10.33
CA GLU A 34 24.98 -1.34 10.13
C GLU A 34 24.31 -0.45 9.07
N LEU A 35 23.44 -1.03 8.22
CA LEU A 35 22.69 -0.24 7.25
C LEU A 35 21.51 0.46 7.93
N PRO A 36 21.12 1.65 7.44
CA PRO A 36 19.84 2.25 7.84
C PRO A 36 18.71 1.23 7.68
N GLU A 37 17.65 1.36 8.49
CA GLU A 37 16.43 0.56 8.33
C GLU A 37 15.66 0.96 7.05
N ALA A 38 16.30 0.76 5.90
CA ALA A 38 15.80 0.99 4.57
C ALA A 38 15.42 -0.36 3.93
N PHE A 39 14.63 -0.30 2.87
CA PHE A 39 14.38 -1.46 2.03
C PHE A 39 15.70 -1.87 1.37
N CYS A 40 16.20 -3.07 1.68
CA CYS A 40 17.47 -3.60 1.17
C CYS A 40 17.29 -4.71 0.10
N GLY A 41 16.11 -4.77 -0.52
CA GLY A 41 15.72 -5.82 -1.46
C GLY A 41 14.46 -6.56 -1.02
N GLY A 42 13.85 -7.29 -1.96
CA GLY A 42 12.58 -8.00 -1.78
C GLY A 42 11.58 -7.75 -2.90
N TRP A 43 10.32 -8.10 -2.65
CA TRP A 43 9.23 -7.92 -3.60
C TRP A 43 8.78 -6.46 -3.69
N VAL A 44 8.72 -5.93 -4.91
CA VAL A 44 8.15 -4.62 -5.22
C VAL A 44 7.13 -4.76 -6.34
N GLY A 45 5.97 -4.14 -6.19
CA GLY A 45 4.91 -4.21 -7.18
C GLY A 45 3.55 -3.90 -6.57
N TYR A 46 2.49 -4.45 -7.15
CA TYR A 46 1.12 -4.23 -6.70
C TYR A 46 0.26 -5.50 -6.75
N PHE A 47 -0.82 -5.45 -5.96
CA PHE A 47 -1.95 -6.36 -6.03
C PHE A 47 -3.18 -5.56 -6.49
N SER A 48 -3.88 -6.04 -7.50
CA SER A 48 -5.15 -5.50 -7.95
C SER A 48 -6.21 -5.71 -6.87
N TYR A 49 -7.31 -4.96 -6.94
CA TYR A 49 -8.45 -5.21 -6.07
C TYR A 49 -9.03 -6.62 -6.26
N ASP A 50 -9.04 -7.13 -7.49
CA ASP A 50 -9.58 -8.45 -7.83
C ASP A 50 -8.76 -9.62 -7.25
N THR A 51 -7.55 -9.37 -6.74
CA THR A 51 -6.80 -10.35 -5.93
C THR A 51 -7.63 -10.89 -4.74
N VAL A 52 -8.57 -10.09 -4.20
CA VAL A 52 -9.47 -10.52 -3.12
C VAL A 52 -10.30 -11.75 -3.48
N ARG A 53 -10.59 -11.99 -4.77
CA ARG A 53 -11.39 -13.13 -5.26
C ARG A 53 -10.69 -14.47 -5.03
N PHE A 54 -9.36 -14.48 -5.02
CA PHE A 54 -8.58 -15.68 -4.69
C PHE A 54 -8.68 -16.03 -3.19
N VAL A 55 -8.92 -15.03 -2.33
CA VAL A 55 -9.04 -15.19 -0.87
C VAL A 55 -10.49 -15.49 -0.47
N GLU A 56 -11.46 -14.74 -0.99
CA GLU A 56 -12.88 -14.81 -0.64
C GLU A 56 -13.70 -15.53 -1.72
N LYS A 57 -13.19 -16.64 -2.27
CA LYS A 57 -13.78 -17.40 -3.39
C LYS A 57 -15.28 -17.68 -3.27
N LYS A 58 -15.77 -17.92 -2.04
CA LYS A 58 -17.19 -18.19 -1.76
C LYS A 58 -18.07 -16.95 -1.87
N LYS A 59 -17.57 -15.78 -1.47
CA LYS A 59 -18.32 -14.52 -1.47
C LYS A 59 -18.16 -13.76 -2.77
N LEU A 60 -17.01 -13.89 -3.42
CA LEU A 60 -16.63 -13.18 -4.63
C LEU A 60 -16.14 -14.17 -5.71
N PRO A 61 -17.03 -15.03 -6.25
CA PRO A 61 -16.64 -15.96 -7.29
C PRO A 61 -16.26 -15.22 -8.58
N PHE A 62 -15.32 -15.79 -9.35
CA PHE A 62 -14.93 -15.25 -10.66
C PHE A 62 -16.07 -15.26 -11.68
N SER A 63 -17.04 -16.17 -11.54
CA SER A 63 -18.22 -16.23 -12.42
C SER A 63 -19.13 -15.01 -12.31
N SER A 64 -19.04 -14.24 -11.21
CA SER A 64 -19.77 -12.99 -11.01
C SER A 64 -18.86 -11.77 -11.07
N ALA A 65 -17.65 -11.90 -11.63
CA ALA A 65 -16.76 -10.77 -11.82
C ALA A 65 -17.35 -9.82 -12.89
N PRO A 66 -17.22 -8.50 -12.71
CA PRO A 66 -17.43 -7.55 -13.79
C PRO A 66 -16.54 -7.88 -14.99
N LEU A 67 -16.94 -7.38 -16.17
CA LEU A 67 -16.09 -7.46 -17.36
C LEU A 67 -14.77 -6.72 -17.08
N ASP A 68 -13.64 -7.37 -17.36
CA ASP A 68 -12.32 -6.74 -17.29
C ASP A 68 -12.12 -5.82 -18.49
N ASP A 69 -12.26 -4.52 -18.26
CA ASP A 69 -12.12 -3.46 -19.24
C ASP A 69 -10.70 -2.87 -19.29
N ARG A 70 -9.86 -3.18 -18.30
CA ARG A 70 -8.51 -2.60 -18.15
C ARG A 70 -7.41 -3.56 -18.55
N ASN A 71 -7.70 -4.87 -18.55
CA ASN A 71 -6.74 -5.92 -18.90
C ASN A 71 -5.42 -5.77 -18.11
N LEU A 72 -5.54 -5.44 -16.82
CA LEU A 72 -4.41 -5.29 -15.91
C LEU A 72 -4.16 -6.62 -15.20
N PRO A 73 -2.88 -6.98 -14.94
CA PRO A 73 -2.61 -8.18 -14.18
C PRO A 73 -3.11 -8.03 -12.73
N ASP A 74 -3.67 -9.10 -12.20
CA ASP A 74 -4.14 -9.15 -10.81
C ASP A 74 -3.00 -8.99 -9.81
N VAL A 75 -1.84 -9.54 -10.12
CA VAL A 75 -0.63 -9.44 -9.31
C VAL A 75 0.53 -9.13 -10.23
N HIS A 76 1.25 -8.04 -9.94
CA HIS A 76 2.47 -7.69 -10.66
C HIS A 76 3.56 -7.43 -9.64
N LEU A 77 4.53 -8.33 -9.54
CA LEU A 77 5.63 -8.25 -8.57
C LEU A 77 6.97 -8.51 -9.26
N GLY A 78 7.98 -7.71 -8.90
CA GLY A 78 9.39 -7.97 -9.17
C GLY A 78 10.12 -8.30 -7.87
N LEU A 79 10.94 -9.35 -7.86
CA LEU A 79 11.83 -9.67 -6.75
C LEU A 79 13.21 -9.08 -7.01
N TYR A 80 13.68 -8.22 -6.11
CA TYR A 80 14.97 -7.56 -6.21
C TYR A 80 15.92 -8.15 -5.18
N GLY A 81 16.94 -8.89 -5.64
CA GLY A 81 17.89 -9.63 -4.80
C GLY A 81 18.91 -8.77 -4.07
N ASP A 82 19.47 -7.78 -4.78
CA ASP A 82 20.52 -6.89 -4.28
C ASP A 82 20.22 -5.43 -4.61
N ILE A 83 20.62 -4.52 -3.72
CA ILE A 83 20.64 -3.07 -3.99
C ILE A 83 22.09 -2.64 -4.17
N PHE A 84 22.50 -2.43 -5.42
CA PHE A 84 23.84 -1.93 -5.74
C PHE A 84 24.04 -0.45 -5.39
N GLN A 85 22.95 0.32 -5.29
CA GLN A 85 23.01 1.76 -5.08
C GLN A 85 21.83 2.26 -4.24
N ILE A 86 22.15 2.94 -3.14
CA ILE A 86 21.18 3.72 -2.37
C ILE A 86 21.07 5.10 -3.04
N VAL A 87 19.91 5.40 -3.62
CA VAL A 87 19.61 6.75 -4.13
C VAL A 87 18.95 7.54 -3.00
N LEU A 88 19.75 8.40 -2.35
CA LEU A 88 19.22 9.38 -1.41
C LEU A 88 18.34 10.37 -2.20
N SER A 89 17.05 10.38 -1.92
CA SER A 89 16.12 11.33 -2.51
C SER A 89 15.83 12.48 -1.55
N GLN A 90 15.59 13.65 -2.12
CA GLN A 90 15.13 14.82 -1.40
C GLN A 90 13.80 15.26 -2.00
N ARG A 91 12.87 15.65 -1.14
CA ARG A 91 11.55 16.10 -1.55
C ARG A 91 11.57 17.58 -1.86
N PHE A 92 11.21 17.95 -3.08
CA PHE A 92 10.99 19.34 -3.47
C PHE A 92 9.49 19.61 -3.57
N GLU A 93 9.07 20.75 -3.05
CA GLU A 93 7.71 21.24 -3.21
C GLU A 93 7.73 22.66 -3.74
N ARG A 94 6.77 22.99 -4.59
CA ARG A 94 6.55 24.34 -5.08
C ARG A 94 5.07 24.58 -5.34
N ARG A 95 4.58 25.76 -4.94
CA ARG A 95 3.27 26.24 -5.39
C ARG A 95 3.33 26.61 -6.86
N THR A 96 2.35 26.16 -7.64
CA THR A 96 2.26 26.43 -9.08
C THR A 96 0.87 26.93 -9.44
N PHE A 97 0.81 27.77 -10.47
CA PHE A 97 -0.43 28.21 -11.11
C PHE A 97 -0.67 27.50 -12.45
N ALA A 98 0.24 26.60 -12.85
CA ALA A 98 0.07 25.82 -14.06
C ALA A 98 -1.12 24.87 -13.91
N ASP A 99 -1.91 24.76 -14.98
CA ASP A 99 -2.99 23.78 -15.04
C ASP A 99 -2.40 22.34 -14.94
N PRO A 100 -2.98 21.45 -14.12
CA PRO A 100 -2.50 20.08 -13.98
C PRO A 100 -2.36 19.33 -15.32
N PHE A 101 -3.21 19.63 -16.31
CA PHE A 101 -3.16 19.04 -17.63
C PHE A 101 -1.93 19.47 -18.42
N GLU A 102 -1.50 20.73 -18.28
CA GLU A 102 -0.28 21.23 -18.93
C GLU A 102 0.98 20.61 -18.30
N ILE A 103 0.98 20.37 -16.99
CA ILE A 103 2.05 19.63 -16.30
C ILE A 103 2.13 18.19 -16.84
N TYR A 104 0.98 17.52 -16.97
CA TYR A 104 0.91 16.18 -17.54
C TYR A 104 1.43 16.12 -18.99
N ARG A 105 1.02 17.08 -19.85
CA ARG A 105 1.49 17.15 -21.25
C ARG A 105 3.00 17.34 -21.34
N ALA A 106 3.57 18.22 -20.51
CA ALA A 106 5.01 18.45 -20.48
C ALA A 106 5.78 17.19 -20.05
N LEU A 107 5.30 16.49 -19.01
CA LEU A 107 5.92 15.25 -18.54
C LEU A 107 5.86 14.14 -19.61
N ARG A 108 4.75 14.03 -20.34
CA ARG A 108 4.56 13.00 -21.38
C ARG A 108 5.50 13.19 -22.59
N ILE A 109 5.90 14.42 -22.89
CA ILE A 109 6.87 14.73 -23.97
C ILE A 109 8.28 14.37 -23.54
N VAL A 110 8.65 14.67 -22.29
CA VAL A 110 10.02 14.50 -21.78
C VAL A 110 10.30 13.05 -21.37
N ASN A 111 9.29 12.33 -20.88
CA ASN A 111 9.44 10.94 -20.44
C ASN A 111 8.25 10.09 -20.94
N PRO A 112 8.25 9.70 -22.22
CA PRO A 112 7.29 8.72 -22.73
C PRO A 112 7.61 7.34 -22.14
N SER A 113 6.82 6.90 -21.17
CA SER A 113 7.00 5.60 -20.51
C SER A 113 6.28 4.45 -21.24
N PRO A 114 6.68 3.19 -21.02
CA PRO A 114 5.96 2.01 -21.51
C PRO A 114 4.61 1.82 -20.81
N ASP A 115 3.80 0.89 -21.35
CA ASP A 115 2.33 0.73 -21.31
C ASP A 115 1.56 0.85 -19.98
N CYS A 116 2.20 0.99 -18.81
CA CYS A 116 1.52 1.37 -17.56
C CYS A 116 2.48 1.99 -16.55
N ILE A 117 2.20 3.22 -16.09
CA ILE A 117 2.81 3.80 -14.88
C ILE A 117 1.78 3.79 -13.76
N LEU A 118 2.11 3.19 -12.62
CA LEU A 118 1.37 3.38 -11.38
C LEU A 118 1.93 4.59 -10.62
N VAL A 119 1.18 5.68 -10.56
CA VAL A 119 1.47 6.83 -9.69
C VAL A 119 0.42 6.88 -8.59
N ALA A 120 0.86 6.72 -7.34
CA ALA A 120 -0.04 6.74 -6.18
C ALA A 120 0.55 7.59 -5.05
N SER A 121 -0.32 8.37 -4.40
CA SER A 121 -0.04 9.07 -3.15
C SER A 121 -1.05 8.59 -2.11
N SER A 122 -0.92 7.33 -1.69
CA SER A 122 -1.85 6.74 -0.72
C SER A 122 -1.77 7.49 0.61
N PRO A 123 -2.88 8.03 1.13
CA PRO A 123 -2.91 8.65 2.45
C PRO A 123 -2.88 7.60 3.57
N GLU A 124 -3.17 6.34 3.26
CA GLU A 124 -3.35 5.27 4.22
C GLU A 124 -2.35 4.12 4.01
N ILE A 125 -1.90 3.53 5.12
CA ILE A 125 -1.07 2.33 5.14
C ILE A 125 -1.99 1.14 5.35
N LEU A 126 -2.06 0.23 4.37
CA LEU A 126 -2.82 -1.02 4.47
C LEU A 126 -2.30 -1.88 5.64
N THR A 127 -1.06 -2.35 5.56
CA THR A 127 -0.41 -3.14 6.61
C THR A 127 1.10 -2.94 6.54
N ARG A 128 1.76 -2.81 7.69
CA ARG A 128 3.23 -2.82 7.82
C ARG A 128 3.66 -3.88 8.83
N VAL A 129 4.56 -4.78 8.42
CA VAL A 129 5.15 -5.78 9.31
C VAL A 129 6.63 -5.48 9.52
N LYS A 130 7.06 -5.32 10.77
CA LYS A 130 8.46 -5.05 11.13
C LYS A 130 8.81 -5.65 12.47
N LYS A 131 9.93 -6.38 12.58
CA LYS A 131 10.41 -7.01 13.83
C LYS A 131 9.26 -7.74 14.57
N GLN A 132 8.50 -8.56 13.85
CA GLN A 132 7.33 -9.30 14.34
C GLN A 132 6.14 -8.45 14.82
N ARG A 133 6.16 -7.14 14.58
CA ARG A 133 5.06 -6.22 14.87
C ARG A 133 4.31 -5.89 13.59
N ILE A 134 2.98 -6.09 13.63
CA ILE A 134 2.05 -5.68 12.57
C ILE A 134 1.46 -4.31 12.96
N VAL A 135 1.39 -3.39 11.99
CA VAL A 135 0.82 -2.05 12.16
C VAL A 135 -0.14 -1.76 11.03
N ASN A 136 -1.39 -1.48 11.40
CA ASN A 136 -2.43 -0.96 10.52
C ASN A 136 -2.78 0.45 11.03
N ARG A 137 -3.04 1.39 10.13
CA ARG A 137 -3.41 2.77 10.49
C ARG A 137 -4.65 3.18 9.69
N PRO A 138 -5.81 2.59 9.99
CA PRO A 138 -7.04 2.92 9.29
C PRO A 138 -7.35 4.41 9.48
N LEU A 139 -7.77 5.08 8.41
CA LEU A 139 -8.26 6.45 8.46
C LEU A 139 -9.78 6.44 8.30
N ALA A 140 -10.46 7.19 9.16
CA ALA A 140 -11.89 7.42 9.06
C ALA A 140 -12.18 8.88 9.39
N GLY A 141 -13.15 9.43 8.69
CA GLY A 141 -13.50 10.85 8.76
C GLY A 141 -12.50 11.75 8.04
N THR A 142 -13.04 12.72 7.31
CA THR A 142 -12.27 13.77 6.67
C THR A 142 -12.93 15.11 6.96
N VAL A 143 -12.10 16.08 7.31
CA VAL A 143 -12.52 17.47 7.47
C VAL A 143 -11.57 18.36 6.69
N ARG A 144 -12.09 19.43 6.09
CA ARG A 144 -11.26 20.42 5.42
C ARG A 144 -10.28 21.06 6.41
N ARG A 145 -9.15 21.55 5.93
CA ARG A 145 -8.26 22.40 6.74
C ARG A 145 -8.95 23.73 7.07
N GLY A 146 -8.70 24.24 8.27
CA GLY A 146 -9.12 25.58 8.67
C GLY A 146 -8.32 26.66 7.92
N LYS A 147 -8.95 27.80 7.64
CA LYS A 147 -8.27 28.97 7.03
C LYS A 147 -7.37 29.67 8.04
N THR A 148 -7.62 29.46 9.33
CA THR A 148 -6.82 29.97 10.45
C THR A 148 -6.45 28.84 11.42
N PRO A 149 -5.36 28.97 12.20
CA PRO A 149 -5.00 27.96 13.20
C PRO A 149 -6.13 27.68 14.21
N LYS A 150 -6.92 28.71 14.55
CA LYS A 150 -8.05 28.58 15.47
C LYS A 150 -9.19 27.78 14.85
N GLU A 151 -9.54 28.07 13.60
CA GLU A 151 -10.55 27.32 12.85
C GLU A 151 -10.12 25.86 12.64
N ASP A 152 -8.84 25.62 12.33
CA ASP A 152 -8.31 24.27 12.14
C ASP A 152 -8.40 23.42 13.41
N LEU A 153 -8.11 24.03 14.57
CA LEU A 153 -8.27 23.37 15.87
C LEU A 153 -9.73 23.12 16.23
N MET A 154 -10.65 24.01 15.84
CA MET A 154 -12.09 23.80 16.03
C MET A 154 -12.60 22.62 15.20
N LEU A 155 -12.27 22.59 13.90
CA LEU A 155 -12.63 21.50 12.99
C LEU A 155 -12.05 20.15 13.44
N GLU A 156 -10.82 20.15 13.97
CA GLU A 156 -10.20 18.97 14.58
C GLU A 156 -11.00 18.47 15.78
N LYS A 157 -11.38 19.36 16.70
CA LYS A 157 -12.17 19.00 17.88
C LYS A 157 -13.56 18.53 17.51
N GLU A 158 -14.20 19.15 16.53
CA GLU A 158 -15.50 18.74 16.01
C GLU A 158 -15.43 17.33 15.42
N LEU A 159 -14.40 17.03 14.63
CA LEU A 159 -14.21 15.69 14.06
C LEU A 159 -13.98 14.62 15.14
N LEU A 160 -13.26 14.96 16.22
CA LEU A 160 -12.98 14.05 17.34
C LEU A 160 -14.21 13.70 18.18
N ILE A 161 -15.23 14.57 18.21
CA ILE A 161 -16.46 14.34 18.99
C ILE A 161 -17.64 13.91 18.11
N ASP A 162 -17.46 13.86 16.79
CA ASP A 162 -18.48 13.37 15.87
C ASP A 162 -18.68 11.86 16.09
N GLU A 163 -19.82 11.51 16.68
CA GLU A 163 -20.17 10.13 17.03
C GLU A 163 -20.20 9.21 15.81
N LYS A 164 -20.59 9.71 14.64
CA LYS A 164 -20.61 8.93 13.39
C LYS A 164 -19.19 8.60 12.96
N GLN A 165 -18.29 9.58 12.96
CA GLN A 165 -16.91 9.37 12.53
C GLN A 165 -16.14 8.48 13.51
N CYS A 166 -16.38 8.64 14.81
CA CYS A 166 -15.83 7.77 15.84
C CYS A 166 -16.33 6.33 15.70
N ALA A 167 -17.63 6.13 15.47
CA ALA A 167 -18.19 4.79 15.24
C ALA A 167 -17.60 4.11 14.01
N GLU A 168 -17.46 4.85 12.90
CA GLU A 168 -16.83 4.34 11.67
C GLU A 168 -15.36 3.95 11.91
N HIS A 169 -14.60 4.79 12.62
CA HIS A 169 -13.21 4.47 12.95
C HIS A 169 -13.10 3.21 13.82
N ILE A 170 -13.93 3.08 14.86
CA ILE A 170 -13.94 1.89 15.73
C ILE A 170 -14.22 0.63 14.91
N MET A 171 -15.19 0.68 13.99
CA MET A 171 -15.50 -0.44 13.11
C MET A 171 -14.30 -0.83 12.24
N LEU A 172 -13.58 0.13 11.64
CA LEU A 172 -12.39 -0.16 10.84
C LEU A 172 -11.25 -0.75 11.68
N VAL A 173 -11.08 -0.26 12.91
CA VAL A 173 -10.10 -0.83 13.86
C VAL A 173 -10.45 -2.28 14.17
N ASP A 174 -11.72 -2.58 14.45
CA ASP A 174 -12.15 -3.96 14.73
C ASP A 174 -12.04 -4.87 13.51
N LEU A 175 -12.30 -4.37 12.30
CA LEU A 175 -12.05 -5.11 11.06
C LEU A 175 -10.55 -5.44 10.91
N GLY A 176 -9.68 -4.45 11.08
CA GLY A 176 -8.24 -4.66 11.04
C GLY A 176 -7.74 -5.64 12.10
N ARG A 177 -8.32 -5.63 13.30
CA ARG A 177 -8.04 -6.62 14.36
C ARG A 177 -8.42 -8.02 13.93
N ASN A 178 -9.60 -8.19 13.34
CA ASN A 178 -10.07 -9.48 12.86
C ASN A 178 -9.16 -10.04 11.76
N ASP A 179 -8.69 -9.20 10.85
CA ASP A 179 -7.78 -9.62 9.79
C ASP A 179 -6.40 -10.02 10.32
N VAL A 180 -5.83 -9.25 11.25
CA VAL A 180 -4.57 -9.60 11.92
C VAL A 180 -4.72 -10.88 12.76
N GLY A 181 -5.89 -11.11 13.35
CA GLY A 181 -6.20 -12.31 14.12
C GLY A 181 -6.16 -13.60 13.30
N LYS A 182 -6.40 -13.55 11.98
CA LYS A 182 -6.34 -14.72 11.08
C LYS A 182 -4.92 -15.24 10.88
N VAL A 183 -3.89 -14.41 11.09
CA VAL A 183 -2.49 -14.73 10.77
C VAL A 183 -1.59 -14.92 11.99
N LEU A 184 -2.07 -14.62 13.20
CA LEU A 184 -1.29 -14.77 14.44
C LEU A 184 -1.71 -16.00 15.25
N SER A 185 -0.74 -16.69 15.86
CA SER A 185 -1.02 -17.64 16.94
C SER A 185 -1.48 -16.87 18.19
N ILE A 186 -2.58 -17.31 18.80
CA ILE A 186 -3.30 -16.64 19.91
C ILE A 186 -2.40 -16.18 21.08
N SER A 187 -1.23 -16.79 21.28
CA SER A 187 -0.32 -16.52 22.39
C SER A 187 0.55 -15.24 22.31
N ASN A 188 0.65 -14.55 21.17
CA ASN A 188 1.62 -13.46 20.97
C ASN A 188 1.03 -12.06 20.70
N LEU A 189 -0.24 -11.84 21.02
CA LEU A 189 -0.92 -10.59 20.66
C LEU A 189 -0.76 -9.50 21.74
N PHE A 190 0.23 -8.62 21.57
CA PHE A 190 0.28 -7.33 22.28
C PHE A 190 -0.26 -6.21 21.37
N LEU A 191 -1.48 -5.75 21.67
CA LEU A 191 -2.14 -4.66 20.96
C LEU A 191 -1.92 -3.33 21.66
N SER A 192 -1.64 -2.30 20.88
CA SER A 192 -1.62 -0.91 21.32
C SER A 192 -2.50 -0.10 20.37
N PHE A 193 -3.50 0.56 20.93
CA PHE A 193 -4.44 1.41 20.20
C PHE A 193 -4.19 2.88 20.52
N GLY A 194 -4.42 3.75 19.54
CA GLY A 194 -4.40 5.18 19.75
C GLY A 194 -5.22 5.88 18.68
N PHE A 195 -5.94 6.92 19.09
CA PHE A 195 -6.74 7.77 18.23
C PHE A 195 -5.95 9.06 17.96
N TRP A 196 -5.74 9.39 16.68
CA TRP A 196 -4.90 10.52 16.29
C TRP A 196 -5.47 11.17 15.03
N ILE A 197 -5.34 12.50 14.94
CA ILE A 197 -5.69 13.26 13.74
C ILE A 197 -4.46 13.39 12.85
N ALA A 198 -4.53 12.86 11.63
CA ALA A 198 -3.52 13.05 10.61
C ALA A 198 -3.81 14.36 9.84
N LYS A 199 -2.89 15.33 9.88
CA LYS A 199 -3.02 16.59 9.15
C LYS A 199 -2.20 16.55 7.86
N SER A 200 -2.87 16.68 6.72
CA SER A 200 -2.21 16.91 5.43
C SER A 200 -1.61 18.31 5.40
N GLN A 201 -0.35 18.44 4.96
CA GLN A 201 0.37 19.72 4.83
C GLN A 201 0.16 20.42 3.48
N ILE A 202 -0.66 19.85 2.60
CA ILE A 202 -0.94 20.38 1.25
C ILE A 202 -1.77 21.67 1.34
#